data_AF-A0A1D6P7V4-F1
#
_entry.id   AF-A0A1D6P7V4-F1
#
_cell.length_a   1.000
_cell.length_b   1.000
_cell.length_c   1.000
_cell.angle_alpha   90.00
_cell.angle_beta   90.00
_cell.angle_gamma   90.00
#
_symmetry.space_group_name_H-M   'P 1'
#
loop_
_entity.id
_entity.type
_entity.pdbx_description
1 polymer ?
#
loop_
_entity_poly.entity_id
_entity_poly.type
_entity_poly.pdbx_seq_one_letter_code
_entity_poly.pdbx_strand_id
1 'polypeptide(L)'
;MICASGRTAAEVLAELKRRYTNRPIVELEAAAQEELKITELRLTKLFSLEPTVPSTTIEGPTVQSDKAAGSSNRSRPPITTHVLDIARGSPASGIEVHLEMWKDCSAPPSFNNKDFSGWETLGYSVTNNDGRSGQLMDIVDNIAPGFYRISFNTGKYAPAGFFPYVSIIFEIKENQAAEHFHVPLLHSPFSFTTYRGS
;
A
#
# COMPACT_ATOMS: atom_id res chain seq x y z
N MET A 1 -3.84 26.04 1.90
CA MET A 1 -2.64 25.30 2.38
C MET A 1 -1.57 26.32 2.79
N ILE A 2 -0.85 26.10 3.89
CA ILE A 2 0.17 27.03 4.42
C ILE A 2 1.40 26.23 4.89
N CYS A 3 2.61 26.66 4.50
CA CYS A 3 3.85 26.16 5.05
C CYS A 3 4.01 26.66 6.49
N ALA A 4 3.85 25.76 7.45
CA ALA A 4 3.87 26.08 8.88
C ALA A 4 5.26 26.05 9.52
N SER A 5 6.29 25.57 8.80
CA SER A 5 7.66 25.49 9.31
C SER A 5 8.16 26.87 9.75
N GLY A 6 8.50 27.00 11.03
CA GLY A 6 9.00 28.26 11.62
C GLY A 6 7.93 29.31 11.92
N ARG A 7 6.63 28.98 11.80
CA ARG A 7 5.53 29.91 12.11
C ARG A 7 4.80 29.52 13.39
N THR A 8 4.37 30.52 14.14
CA THR A 8 3.51 30.38 15.31
C THR A 8 2.05 30.13 14.93
N ALA A 9 1.26 29.58 15.85
CA ALA A 9 -0.17 29.38 15.64
C ALA A 9 -0.92 30.70 15.36
N ALA A 10 -0.50 31.80 15.98
CA ALA A 10 -1.08 33.12 15.74
C ALA A 10 -0.83 33.61 14.31
N GLU A 11 0.38 33.40 13.77
CA GLU A 11 0.72 33.76 12.39
C GLU A 11 -0.01 32.91 11.37
N VAL A 12 -0.19 31.61 11.64
CA VAL A 12 -0.98 30.73 10.76
C VAL A 12 -2.44 31.15 10.78
N LEU A 13 -3.01 31.46 11.95
CA LEU A 13 -4.38 31.93 12.08
C LEU A 13 -4.61 33.27 11.36
N ALA A 14 -3.67 34.22 11.48
CA ALA A 14 -3.74 35.49 10.78
C ALA A 14 -3.77 35.30 9.25
N GLU A 15 -2.97 34.37 8.75
CA GLU A 15 -2.91 34.06 7.32
C GLU A 15 -4.16 33.34 6.80
N LEU A 16 -4.73 32.44 7.61
CA LEU A 16 -6.03 31.82 7.31
C LEU A 16 -7.14 32.87 7.22
N LYS A 17 -7.20 33.81 8.17
CA LYS A 17 -8.18 34.90 8.16
C LYS A 17 -8.01 35.79 6.94
N ARG A 18 -6.76 36.12 6.57
CA ARG A 18 -6.45 36.94 5.39
C ARG A 18 -6.88 36.26 4.08
N ARG A 19 -6.70 34.95 3.97
CA ARG A 19 -7.01 34.17 2.76
C ARG A 19 -8.45 33.69 2.67
N TYR A 20 -9.22 33.77 3.75
CA TYR A 20 -10.58 33.24 3.82
C TYR A 20 -11.51 33.79 2.73
N THR A 21 -11.33 35.06 2.35
CA THR A 21 -12.14 35.73 1.33
C THR A 21 -11.59 35.59 -0.09
N ASN A 22 -10.50 34.83 -0.29
CA ASN A 22 -9.91 34.65 -1.61
C ASN A 22 -10.88 33.94 -2.55
N ARG A 23 -10.85 34.32 -3.83
CA ARG A 23 -11.49 33.54 -4.88
C ARG A 23 -10.75 32.20 -5.03
N PRO A 24 -11.44 31.10 -5.39
CA PRO A 24 -10.82 29.78 -5.51
C PRO A 24 -9.57 29.75 -6.41
N ILE A 25 -9.56 30.49 -7.52
CA ILE A 25 -8.41 30.55 -8.43
C ILE A 25 -7.17 31.19 -7.79
N VAL A 26 -7.36 32.24 -6.99
CA VAL A 26 -6.28 32.92 -6.27
C VAL A 26 -5.75 32.02 -5.15
N GLU A 27 -6.64 31.29 -4.50
CA GLU A 27 -6.27 30.37 -3.42
C GLU A 27 -5.53 29.13 -3.95
N LEU A 28 -5.83 28.69 -5.18
CA LEU A 28 -5.10 27.63 -5.85
C LEU A 28 -3.65 28.04 -6.16
N GLU A 29 -3.44 29.25 -6.71
CA GLU A 29 -2.10 29.80 -6.93
C GLU A 29 -1.34 29.96 -5.61
N ALA A 30 -1.98 30.50 -4.58
CA ALA A 30 -1.39 30.65 -3.26
C ALA A 30 -1.06 29.31 -2.60
N ALA A 31 -1.88 28.27 -2.81
CA ALA A 31 -1.57 26.92 -2.32
C ALA A 31 -0.36 26.32 -3.03
N ALA A 32 -0.25 26.48 -4.36
CA ALA A 32 0.90 26.00 -5.12
C ALA A 32 2.22 26.65 -4.66
N GLN A 33 2.21 27.96 -4.36
CA GLN A 33 3.38 28.65 -3.81
C GLN A 33 3.78 28.12 -2.42
N GLU A 34 2.80 27.80 -1.57
CA GLU A 34 3.08 27.23 -0.24
C GLU A 34 3.61 25.79 -0.32
N GLU A 35 3.17 24.98 -1.29
CA GLU A 35 3.77 23.67 -1.56
C GLU A 35 5.21 23.77 -2.03
N LEU A 36 5.52 24.75 -2.88
CA LEU A 36 6.90 24.95 -3.35
C LEU A 36 7.83 25.25 -2.16
N LYS A 37 7.42 26.11 -1.22
CA LYS A 37 8.19 26.38 0.01
C LYS A 37 8.44 25.13 0.84
N ILE A 38 7.41 24.28 1.00
CA ILE A 38 7.55 23.01 1.73
C ILE A 38 8.56 22.09 1.01
N THR A 39 8.47 22.03 -0.31
CA THR A 39 9.34 21.21 -1.15
C THR A 39 10.79 21.67 -1.05
N GLU A 40 11.05 22.97 -1.18
CA GLU A 40 12.38 23.55 -1.03
C GLU A 40 12.98 23.28 0.35
N LEU A 41 12.21 23.46 1.44
CA LEU A 41 12.66 23.18 2.79
C LEU A 41 13.02 21.70 3.00
N ARG A 42 12.18 20.78 2.47
CA ARG A 42 12.43 19.34 2.56
C ARG A 42 13.68 18.95 1.77
N LEU A 43 13.82 19.49 0.56
CA LEU A 43 14.94 19.20 -0.32
C LEU A 43 16.26 19.74 0.27
N THR A 44 16.24 20.95 0.82
CA THR A 44 17.37 21.53 1.55
C THR A 44 17.78 20.66 2.73
N LYS A 45 16.81 20.18 3.51
CA LYS A 45 17.07 19.28 4.65
C LYS A 45 17.66 17.95 4.19
N LEU A 46 17.17 17.38 3.09
CA LEU A 46 17.69 16.14 2.52
C LEU A 46 19.14 16.29 2.05
N PHE A 47 19.48 17.40 1.40
CA PHE A 47 20.84 17.65 0.91
C PHE A 47 21.82 18.12 1.98
N SER A 48 21.33 18.60 3.13
CA SER A 48 22.16 19.02 4.26
C SER A 48 22.48 17.87 5.24
N LEU A 49 21.99 16.67 4.99
CA LEU A 49 22.32 15.48 5.78
C LEU A 49 23.64 14.89 5.23
N GLU A 50 24.74 15.06 5.95
CA GLU A 50 25.97 14.34 5.65
C GLU A 50 25.79 12.83 5.91
N PRO A 51 26.36 11.96 5.06
CA PRO A 51 26.35 10.53 5.29
C PRO A 51 27.28 10.18 6.46
N THR A 52 26.72 9.86 7.62
CA THR A 52 27.44 9.15 8.68
C THR A 52 27.76 7.73 8.20
N VAL A 53 29.03 7.47 7.88
CA VAL A 53 29.58 6.14 7.62
C VAL A 53 30.04 5.53 8.95
N PRO A 54 29.47 4.41 9.43
CA PRO A 54 30.06 3.67 10.54
C PRO A 54 31.19 2.77 10.00
N SER A 55 32.40 2.99 10.49
CA SER A 55 33.52 2.05 10.34
C SER A 55 33.40 0.96 11.40
N THR A 56 33.30 -0.32 11.02
CA THR A 56 33.75 -1.40 11.91
C THR A 56 34.29 -2.60 11.11
N THR A 57 35.41 -3.07 11.62
CA THR A 57 36.44 -3.97 11.12
C THR A 57 35.99 -5.43 10.91
N ILE A 58 36.65 -6.08 9.96
CA ILE A 58 36.56 -7.49 9.59
C ILE A 58 37.29 -8.37 10.60
N GLU A 59 36.68 -9.49 11.01
CA GLU A 59 37.37 -10.75 11.34
C GLU A 59 36.36 -11.93 11.20
N GLY A 60 36.77 -13.03 10.55
CA GLY A 60 36.02 -14.30 10.47
C GLY A 60 36.95 -15.48 10.80
N PRO A 61 36.65 -16.73 10.43
CA PRO A 61 35.37 -17.45 10.38
C PRO A 61 35.43 -18.80 11.17
N THR A 62 34.29 -19.47 11.40
CA THR A 62 34.28 -20.93 11.67
C THR A 62 33.05 -21.60 11.07
N VAL A 63 33.24 -22.82 10.56
CA VAL A 63 32.36 -23.61 9.67
C VAL A 63 31.68 -24.77 10.41
N GLN A 64 30.42 -25.09 10.05
CA GLN A 64 29.76 -26.43 9.87
C GLN A 64 28.25 -26.35 10.19
N SER A 65 27.36 -26.35 9.20
CA SER A 65 26.69 -27.48 8.48
C SER A 65 25.45 -28.05 9.20
N ASP A 66 24.24 -27.67 8.76
CA ASP A 66 23.28 -28.57 8.07
C ASP A 66 21.85 -28.00 7.94
N LYS A 67 21.21 -28.41 6.83
CA LYS A 67 19.80 -28.27 6.39
C LYS A 67 19.37 -27.01 5.63
N ALA A 68 19.15 -27.24 4.32
CA ALA A 68 18.54 -26.34 3.36
C ALA A 68 17.07 -26.01 3.70
N ALA A 69 16.83 -24.74 3.99
CA ALA A 69 15.62 -24.02 3.61
C ALA A 69 16.11 -22.71 2.99
N GLY A 70 15.65 -22.40 1.77
CA GLY A 70 16.03 -21.16 1.08
C GLY A 70 15.66 -19.96 1.95
N SER A 71 16.66 -19.32 2.57
CA SER A 71 16.47 -18.09 3.31
C SER A 71 16.13 -16.99 2.32
N SER A 72 14.85 -16.66 2.19
CA SER A 72 14.44 -15.48 1.44
C SER A 72 15.09 -14.24 2.06
N ASN A 73 15.60 -13.34 1.22
CA ASN A 73 16.11 -12.03 1.66
C ASN A 73 14.98 -11.06 2.03
N ARG A 74 13.71 -11.44 1.81
CA ARG A 74 12.56 -10.61 2.16
C ARG A 74 12.14 -10.81 3.61
N SER A 75 11.79 -9.71 4.28
CA SER A 75 11.15 -9.74 5.60
C SER A 75 9.61 -9.80 5.52
N ARG A 76 9.04 -9.83 4.31
CA ARG A 76 7.59 -9.79 4.07
C ARG A 76 7.21 -10.55 2.78
N PRO A 77 5.97 -11.04 2.67
CA PRO A 77 5.48 -11.64 1.43
C PRO A 77 5.53 -10.66 0.26
N PRO A 78 5.68 -11.16 -0.98
CA PRO A 78 5.71 -10.30 -2.18
C PRO A 78 4.42 -9.50 -2.39
N ILE A 79 3.27 -10.01 -1.94
CA ILE A 79 1.98 -9.32 -1.99
C ILE A 79 1.54 -8.97 -0.58
N THR A 80 1.23 -7.69 -0.36
CA THR A 80 0.65 -7.19 0.89
C THR A 80 -0.58 -6.31 0.62
N THR A 81 -1.43 -6.16 1.63
CA THR A 81 -2.59 -5.26 1.55
C THR A 81 -2.76 -4.45 2.83
N HIS A 82 -3.50 -3.36 2.70
CA HIS A 82 -3.93 -2.49 3.78
C HIS A 82 -5.32 -1.98 3.42
N VAL A 83 -6.25 -2.05 4.37
CA VAL A 83 -7.62 -1.57 4.19
C VAL A 83 -7.88 -0.36 5.07
N LEU A 84 -8.29 0.73 4.44
CA LEU A 84 -8.66 1.98 5.12
C LEU A 84 -10.16 2.23 4.94
N ASP A 85 -10.87 2.46 6.05
CA ASP A 85 -12.24 2.96 6.03
C ASP A 85 -12.20 4.48 5.89
N ILE A 86 -12.40 4.96 4.66
CA ILE A 86 -12.35 6.39 4.35
C ILE A 86 -13.61 7.14 4.79
N ALA A 87 -14.71 6.43 5.08
CA ALA A 87 -15.91 7.05 5.64
C ALA A 87 -15.72 7.39 7.13
N ARG A 88 -14.93 6.57 7.85
CA ARG A 88 -14.59 6.78 9.26
C ARG A 88 -13.23 7.45 9.49
N GLY A 89 -12.38 7.48 8.46
CA GLY A 89 -11.02 8.01 8.55
C GLY A 89 -10.08 7.13 9.39
N SER A 90 -10.28 5.81 9.39
CA SER A 90 -9.53 4.88 10.24
C SER A 90 -9.18 3.57 9.52
N PRO A 91 -8.15 2.83 9.97
CA PRO A 91 -7.90 1.49 9.44
C PRO A 91 -9.11 0.58 9.64
N ALA A 92 -9.40 -0.26 8.64
CA ALA A 92 -10.51 -1.19 8.68
C ALA A 92 -10.05 -2.54 9.24
N SER A 93 -10.16 -2.70 10.57
CA SER A 93 -9.81 -3.93 11.29
C SER A 93 -10.92 -4.98 11.15
N GLY A 94 -10.54 -6.27 11.14
CA GLY A 94 -11.48 -7.38 11.13
C GLY A 94 -12.03 -7.78 9.76
N ILE A 95 -11.49 -7.24 8.66
CA ILE A 95 -11.87 -7.62 7.29
C ILE A 95 -11.18 -8.92 6.93
N GLU A 96 -11.96 -9.93 6.54
CA GLU A 96 -11.45 -11.18 5.97
C GLU A 96 -10.91 -10.91 4.57
N VAL A 97 -9.70 -11.40 4.31
CA VAL A 97 -8.98 -11.26 3.05
C VAL A 97 -8.53 -12.63 2.56
N HIS A 98 -8.68 -12.88 1.27
CA HIS A 98 -8.09 -14.06 0.63
C HIS A 98 -7.34 -13.69 -0.64
N LEU A 99 -6.27 -14.45 -0.91
CA LEU A 99 -5.44 -14.31 -2.08
C LEU A 99 -5.50 -15.61 -2.90
N GLU A 100 -5.68 -15.47 -4.20
CA GLU A 100 -5.74 -16.56 -5.15
C GLU A 100 -4.85 -16.27 -6.37
N MET A 101 -4.38 -17.32 -7.03
CA MET A 101 -3.65 -17.26 -8.30
C MET A 101 -4.43 -17.98 -9.39
N TRP A 102 -4.44 -17.42 -10.59
CA TRP A 102 -5.00 -18.07 -11.76
C TRP A 102 -4.10 -19.22 -12.21
N LYS A 103 -4.64 -20.44 -12.28
CA LYS A 103 -3.93 -21.66 -12.67
C LYS A 103 -4.30 -22.21 -14.04
N ASP A 104 -5.33 -21.68 -14.67
CA ASP A 104 -5.66 -22.11 -16.03
C ASP A 104 -4.62 -21.58 -17.02
N CYS A 105 -3.72 -22.47 -17.44
CA CYS A 105 -2.66 -22.19 -18.40
C CYS A 105 -3.19 -22.05 -19.84
N SER A 106 -4.45 -22.40 -20.11
CA SER A 106 -5.01 -22.37 -21.46
C SER A 106 -5.43 -20.96 -21.90
N ALA A 107 -5.80 -20.09 -20.97
CA ALA A 107 -6.17 -18.70 -21.25
C ALA A 107 -6.07 -17.81 -19.98
N PRO A 108 -5.82 -16.49 -20.13
CA PRO A 108 -5.93 -15.54 -19.01
C PRO A 108 -7.37 -15.43 -18.51
N PRO A 109 -7.59 -14.99 -17.26
CA PRO A 109 -8.93 -14.72 -16.76
C PRO A 109 -9.57 -13.62 -17.62
N SER A 110 -10.78 -13.87 -18.10
CA SER A 110 -11.52 -12.97 -18.98
C SER A 110 -12.84 -12.56 -18.33
N PHE A 111 -13.27 -11.33 -18.59
CA PHE A 111 -14.59 -10.84 -18.16
C PHE A 111 -15.74 -11.73 -18.66
N ASN A 112 -15.56 -12.36 -19.82
CA ASN A 112 -16.56 -13.25 -20.41
C ASN A 112 -16.48 -14.69 -19.90
N ASN A 113 -15.45 -15.03 -19.11
CA ASN A 113 -15.35 -16.36 -18.54
C ASN A 113 -16.41 -16.51 -17.44
N LYS A 114 -17.46 -17.26 -17.75
CA LYS A 114 -18.56 -17.54 -16.82
C LYS A 114 -18.16 -18.55 -15.75
N ASP A 115 -17.12 -19.34 -16.03
CA ASP A 115 -16.59 -20.34 -15.13
C ASP A 115 -15.40 -19.75 -14.37
N PHE A 116 -15.63 -19.40 -13.12
CA PHE A 116 -14.59 -18.94 -12.19
C PHE A 116 -13.68 -20.09 -11.70
N SER A 117 -13.64 -21.22 -12.39
CA SER A 117 -13.00 -22.48 -11.97
C SER A 117 -11.47 -22.53 -12.13
N GLY A 118 -10.81 -21.41 -12.44
CA GLY A 118 -9.36 -21.33 -12.63
C GLY A 118 -8.56 -20.73 -11.47
N TRP A 119 -9.21 -20.35 -10.36
CA TRP A 119 -8.53 -19.73 -9.21
C TRP A 119 -8.12 -20.77 -8.17
N GLU A 120 -6.83 -20.80 -7.83
CA GLU A 120 -6.29 -21.57 -6.71
C GLU A 120 -6.00 -20.64 -5.54
N THR A 121 -6.44 -21.02 -4.34
CA THR A 121 -6.18 -20.27 -3.12
C THR A 121 -4.71 -20.37 -2.70
N LEU A 122 -4.10 -19.21 -2.43
CA LEU A 122 -2.77 -19.10 -1.84
C LEU A 122 -2.82 -18.89 -0.32
N GLY A 123 -3.80 -18.15 0.18
CA GLY A 123 -3.92 -17.94 1.62
C GLY A 123 -5.07 -17.04 2.05
N TYR A 124 -5.28 -17.00 3.37
CA TYR A 124 -6.34 -16.26 4.05
C TYR A 124 -5.78 -15.47 5.22
N SER A 125 -6.39 -14.31 5.49
CA SER A 125 -6.07 -13.53 6.68
C SER A 125 -7.24 -12.65 7.12
N VAL A 126 -7.08 -12.00 8.27
CA VAL A 126 -7.99 -10.97 8.77
C VAL A 126 -7.16 -9.71 9.05
N THR A 127 -7.66 -8.54 8.66
CA THR A 127 -6.95 -7.29 8.90
C THR A 127 -6.81 -7.00 10.39
N ASN A 128 -5.63 -6.55 10.79
CA ASN A 128 -5.33 -6.18 12.17
C ASN A 128 -5.82 -4.75 12.49
N ASN A 129 -5.47 -4.24 13.68
CA ASN A 129 -5.86 -2.89 14.12
C ASN A 129 -5.26 -1.75 13.29
N ASP A 130 -4.21 -2.02 12.51
CA ASP A 130 -3.63 -1.11 11.51
C ASP A 130 -4.20 -1.37 10.11
N GLY A 131 -5.29 -2.15 9.99
CA GLY A 131 -5.95 -2.46 8.72
C GLY A 131 -5.13 -3.34 7.78
N ARG A 132 -3.97 -3.85 8.21
CA ARG A 132 -3.08 -4.70 7.39
C ARG A 132 -3.48 -6.15 7.49
N SER A 133 -3.41 -6.88 6.38
CA SER A 133 -3.53 -8.33 6.45
C SER A 133 -2.34 -8.94 7.18
N GLY A 134 -2.52 -10.11 7.75
CA GLY A 134 -1.43 -11.03 8.01
C GLY A 134 -0.85 -11.61 6.71
N GLN A 135 -0.08 -12.69 6.84
CA GLN A 135 0.57 -13.36 5.73
C GLN A 135 -0.44 -14.07 4.82
N LEU A 136 -0.54 -13.62 3.55
CA LEU A 136 -1.47 -14.17 2.54
C LEU A 136 -0.82 -15.21 1.62
N MET A 137 0.50 -15.35 1.67
CA MET A 137 1.30 -16.31 0.92
C MET A 137 2.68 -16.44 1.58
N ASP A 138 3.45 -17.45 1.19
CA ASP A 138 4.82 -17.62 1.68
C ASP A 138 5.73 -16.45 1.32
N ILE A 139 6.73 -16.23 2.18
CA ILE A 139 7.79 -15.27 1.94
C ILE A 139 8.77 -15.89 0.95
N VAL A 140 8.75 -15.38 -0.28
CA VAL A 140 9.62 -15.83 -1.38
C VAL A 140 10.32 -14.64 -2.01
N ASP A 141 11.52 -14.85 -2.55
CA ASP A 141 12.27 -13.78 -3.21
C ASP A 141 11.63 -13.37 -4.54
N ASN A 142 11.18 -14.35 -5.31
CA ASN A 142 10.52 -14.17 -6.59
C ASN A 142 9.11 -14.74 -6.55
N ILE A 143 8.13 -13.90 -6.85
CA ILE A 143 6.75 -14.32 -7.04
C ILE A 143 6.56 -14.86 -8.46
N ALA A 144 5.74 -15.90 -8.60
CA ALA A 144 5.40 -16.45 -9.90
C ALA A 144 4.65 -15.40 -10.75
N PRO A 145 5.05 -15.15 -12.00
CA PRO A 145 4.29 -14.31 -12.91
C PRO A 145 2.91 -14.90 -13.20
N GLY A 146 1.91 -14.05 -13.43
CA GLY A 146 0.54 -14.46 -13.69
C GLY A 146 -0.52 -13.53 -13.13
N PHE A 147 -1.75 -14.02 -13.09
CA PHE A 147 -2.89 -13.26 -12.59
C PHE A 147 -3.22 -13.65 -11.16
N TYR A 148 -3.46 -12.64 -10.34
CA TYR A 148 -3.77 -12.76 -8.93
C TYR A 148 -5.12 -12.11 -8.64
N ARG A 149 -5.85 -12.67 -7.69
CA ARG A 149 -7.09 -12.11 -7.17
C ARG A 149 -6.97 -11.94 -5.66
N ILE A 150 -7.19 -10.73 -5.18
CA ILE A 150 -7.33 -10.45 -3.75
C ILE A 150 -8.76 -10.00 -3.48
N SER A 151 -9.42 -10.63 -2.52
CA SER A 151 -10.81 -10.36 -2.18
C SER A 151 -10.98 -10.00 -0.72
N PHE A 152 -11.95 -9.11 -0.45
CA PHE A 152 -12.22 -8.53 0.86
C PHE A 152 -13.69 -8.72 1.21
N ASN A 153 -13.98 -9.27 2.39
CA ASN A 153 -15.35 -9.44 2.87
C ASN A 153 -15.95 -8.12 3.40
N THR A 154 -16.18 -7.18 2.49
CA THR A 154 -16.69 -5.84 2.82
C THR A 154 -18.11 -5.87 3.37
N GLY A 155 -18.95 -6.81 2.93
CA GLY A 155 -20.32 -6.95 3.43
C GLY A 155 -20.37 -7.36 4.90
N LYS A 156 -19.45 -8.22 5.36
CA LYS A 156 -19.33 -8.54 6.79
C LYS A 156 -18.89 -7.33 7.62
N TYR A 157 -17.98 -6.51 7.09
CA TYR A 157 -17.46 -5.32 7.77
C TYR A 157 -18.45 -4.14 7.77
N ALA A 158 -19.17 -3.94 6.66
CA ALA A 158 -20.16 -2.89 6.48
C ALA A 158 -21.47 -3.48 5.92
N PRO A 159 -22.32 -4.11 6.76
CA PRO A 159 -23.53 -4.81 6.31
C PRO A 159 -24.58 -3.92 5.62
N ALA A 160 -24.57 -2.62 5.91
CA ALA A 160 -25.44 -1.64 5.24
C ALA A 160 -24.82 -1.06 3.96
N GLY A 161 -23.61 -1.48 3.60
CA GLY A 161 -22.92 -1.06 2.38
C GLY A 161 -23.45 -1.74 1.14
N PHE A 162 -23.14 -1.16 -0.01
CA PHE A 162 -23.55 -1.63 -1.33
C PHE A 162 -22.77 -2.86 -1.80
N PHE A 163 -21.52 -3.03 -1.36
CA PHE A 163 -20.63 -4.10 -1.81
C PHE A 163 -20.69 -5.32 -0.87
N PRO A 164 -21.24 -6.47 -1.30
CA PRO A 164 -21.23 -7.69 -0.48
C PRO A 164 -19.82 -8.21 -0.24
N TYR A 165 -18.94 -8.04 -1.22
CA TYR A 165 -17.49 -8.22 -1.14
C TYR A 165 -16.86 -7.44 -2.29
N VAL A 166 -15.54 -7.23 -2.23
CA VAL A 166 -14.76 -6.62 -3.32
C VAL A 166 -13.66 -7.58 -3.72
N SER A 167 -13.51 -7.84 -5.03
CA SER A 167 -12.41 -8.62 -5.59
C SER A 167 -11.62 -7.78 -6.59
N ILE A 168 -10.31 -7.74 -6.41
CA ILE A 168 -9.37 -7.01 -7.26
C ILE A 168 -8.51 -8.04 -7.98
N ILE A 169 -8.56 -8.03 -9.31
CA ILE A 169 -7.73 -8.88 -10.16
C ILE A 169 -6.61 -8.05 -10.75
N PHE A 170 -5.37 -8.54 -10.69
CA PHE A 170 -4.19 -7.86 -11.21
C PHE A 170 -3.18 -8.85 -11.79
N GLU A 171 -2.30 -8.34 -12.65
CA GLU A 171 -1.25 -9.12 -13.33
C GLU A 171 0.12 -8.78 -12.74
N ILE A 172 0.94 -9.82 -12.55
CA ILE A 172 2.37 -9.72 -12.28
C ILE A 172 3.12 -10.21 -13.51
N LYS A 173 3.93 -9.35 -14.12
CA LYS A 173 4.71 -9.70 -15.31
C LYS A 173 6.05 -10.34 -14.94
N GLU A 174 6.64 -11.05 -15.89
CA GLU A 174 7.93 -11.74 -15.74
C GLU A 174 9.03 -10.84 -15.18
N ASN A 175 9.14 -9.62 -15.71
CA ASN A 175 10.15 -8.64 -15.30
C ASN A 175 9.89 -8.01 -13.91
N GLN A 176 8.81 -8.39 -13.24
CA GLN A 176 8.40 -7.86 -11.94
C GLN A 176 8.44 -8.91 -10.82
N ALA A 177 8.94 -10.12 -11.09
CA ALA A 177 8.94 -11.23 -10.13
C ALA A 177 9.67 -10.88 -8.81
N ALA A 178 10.71 -10.05 -8.87
CA ALA A 178 11.46 -9.60 -7.71
C ALA A 178 10.89 -8.33 -7.04
N GLU A 179 9.79 -7.77 -7.54
CA GLU A 179 9.17 -6.57 -6.98
C GLU A 179 8.26 -6.91 -5.77
N HIS A 180 7.90 -5.89 -5.00
CA HIS A 180 6.85 -5.99 -4.00
C HIS A 180 5.58 -5.31 -4.52
N PHE A 181 4.43 -5.94 -4.24
CA PHE A 181 3.12 -5.50 -4.69
C PHE A 181 2.27 -5.17 -3.47
N HIS A 182 2.08 -3.87 -3.22
CA HIS A 182 1.09 -3.42 -2.27
C HIS A 182 -0.24 -3.14 -2.97
N VAL A 183 -1.29 -3.88 -2.64
CA VAL A 183 -2.63 -3.71 -3.25
C VAL A 183 -3.63 -3.33 -2.15
N PRO A 184 -3.73 -2.05 -1.77
CA PRO A 184 -4.62 -1.60 -0.72
C PRO A 184 -6.07 -1.46 -1.19
N LEU A 185 -6.98 -1.39 -0.24
CA LEU A 185 -8.39 -1.06 -0.45
C LEU A 185 -8.77 0.17 0.38
N LEU A 186 -9.15 1.26 -0.29
CA LEU A 186 -9.77 2.42 0.36
C LEU A 186 -11.28 2.24 0.23
N HIS A 187 -11.94 1.92 1.32
CA HIS A 187 -13.34 1.48 1.32
C HIS A 187 -14.24 2.51 1.99
N SER A 188 -15.37 2.79 1.36
CA SER A 188 -16.57 3.38 1.96
C SER A 188 -17.78 2.48 1.65
N PRO A 189 -18.92 2.63 2.35
CA PRO A 189 -20.09 1.79 2.09
C PRO A 189 -20.61 1.82 0.64
N PHE A 190 -20.32 2.87 -0.14
CA PHE A 190 -20.84 3.05 -1.51
C PHE A 190 -19.77 3.39 -2.55
N SER A 191 -18.50 3.43 -2.17
CA SER A 191 -17.38 3.56 -3.09
C SER A 191 -16.16 2.80 -2.57
N PHE A 192 -15.30 2.36 -3.47
CA PHE A 192 -13.96 1.94 -3.09
C PHE A 192 -12.96 2.35 -4.15
N THR A 193 -11.70 2.46 -3.77
CA THR A 193 -10.59 2.62 -4.71
C THR A 193 -9.43 1.71 -4.32
N THR A 194 -8.61 1.40 -5.31
CA THR A 194 -7.37 0.64 -5.17
C THR A 194 -6.32 1.23 -6.10
N TYR A 195 -5.06 0.86 -5.89
CA TYR A 195 -3.94 1.22 -6.73
C TYR A 195 -2.80 0.21 -6.53
N ARG A 196 -1.76 0.29 -7.37
CA ARG A 196 -0.51 -0.47 -7.20
C ARG A 196 0.48 0.36 -6.38
N GLY A 197 0.76 -0.03 -5.15
CA GLY A 197 1.84 0.52 -4.32
C GLY A 197 3.11 -0.34 -4.35
N SER A 198 4.21 0.23 -3.86
CA SER A 198 5.54 -0.41 -3.73
C SER A 198 5.87 -0.87 -2.31
#